data_AF-A0A2A2H6W1-F1
#
_entry.id   AF-A0A2A2H6W1-F1
#
_cell.length_a   1.000
_cell.length_b   1.000
_cell.length_c   1.000
_cell.angle_alpha   90.00
_cell.angle_beta   90.00
_cell.angle_gamma   90.00
#
_symmetry.space_group_name_H-M   'P 1'
#
loop_
_entity.id
_entity.type
_entity.pdbx_description
1 polymer ?
#
loop_
_entity_poly.entity_id
_entity_poly.type
_entity_poly.pdbx_seq_one_letter_code
_entity_poly.pdbx_strand_id
1 'polypeptide(L)'
;MGTYSSKISLGGNKIMDINQLNSKRNDILGELKAYEELQLGLEQISKYNRENHTNDQLKVYTTAYEPHLEEITELSVAEKIEKLTNNLLTLSEQINILKMNSK
;
A
#
# COMPACT_ATOMS: atom_id res chain seq x y z
N MET A 1 -34.70 -16.37 -1.07
CA MET A 1 -34.07 -15.04 -1.14
C MET A 1 -32.72 -15.21 -1.83
N GLY A 2 -32.61 -14.78 -3.09
CA GLY A 2 -31.36 -14.89 -3.85
C GLY A 2 -30.45 -13.70 -3.55
N THR A 3 -29.23 -13.95 -3.10
CA THR A 3 -28.18 -12.93 -2.97
C THR A 3 -27.73 -12.53 -4.38
N TYR A 4 -28.13 -11.34 -4.85
CA TYR A 4 -27.60 -10.76 -6.08
C TYR A 4 -26.14 -10.38 -5.84
N SER A 5 -25.22 -11.28 -6.22
CA SER A 5 -23.79 -10.98 -6.31
C SER A 5 -23.58 -10.18 -7.60
N SER A 6 -23.53 -8.85 -7.48
CA SER A 6 -23.23 -7.94 -8.59
C SER A 6 -21.79 -8.19 -9.05
N LYS A 7 -21.65 -8.84 -10.21
CA LYS A 7 -20.36 -9.22 -10.81
C LYS A 7 -20.15 -8.39 -12.08
N ILE A 8 -19.08 -7.60 -12.16
CA ILE A 8 -18.69 -6.89 -13.39
C ILE A 8 -17.47 -7.58 -14.01
N SER A 9 -17.59 -7.95 -15.29
CA SER A 9 -16.48 -8.41 -16.12
C SER A 9 -15.84 -7.22 -16.81
N LEU A 10 -14.66 -6.82 -16.34
CA LEU A 10 -13.78 -5.88 -17.03
C LEU A 10 -12.76 -6.73 -17.79
N GLY A 11 -12.76 -6.63 -19.13
CA GLY A 11 -11.98 -7.42 -20.08
C GLY A 11 -10.75 -8.13 -19.51
N GLY A 12 -10.77 -9.47 -19.54
CA GLY A 12 -9.64 -10.33 -19.16
C GLY A 12 -9.33 -10.46 -17.66
N ASN A 13 -9.93 -9.66 -16.78
CA ASN A 13 -9.65 -9.70 -15.35
C ASN A 13 -10.75 -10.41 -14.54
N LYS A 14 -10.30 -11.23 -13.58
CA LYS A 14 -11.10 -11.96 -12.59
C LYS A 14 -12.20 -11.06 -12.02
N ILE A 15 -13.47 -11.45 -12.19
CA ILE A 15 -14.61 -10.70 -11.66
C ILE A 15 -14.53 -10.69 -10.13
N MET A 16 -14.30 -9.51 -9.54
CA MET A 16 -14.34 -9.31 -8.09
C MET A 16 -15.71 -8.80 -7.67
N ASP A 17 -16.27 -9.40 -6.61
CA ASP A 17 -17.48 -8.87 -5.99
C ASP A 17 -17.17 -7.70 -5.02
N ILE A 18 -18.22 -7.02 -4.57
CA ILE A 18 -18.09 -5.85 -3.68
C ILE A 18 -17.37 -6.17 -2.36
N ASN A 19 -17.51 -7.39 -1.84
CA ASN A 19 -16.87 -7.81 -0.60
C ASN A 19 -15.37 -8.02 -0.81
N GLN A 20 -15.00 -8.63 -1.94
CA GLN A 20 -13.60 -8.81 -2.33
C GLN A 20 -12.89 -7.47 -2.55
N LEU A 21 -13.57 -6.50 -3.17
CA LEU A 21 -13.01 -5.16 -3.35
C LEU A 21 -12.87 -4.41 -2.03
N ASN A 22 -13.84 -4.51 -1.12
CA ASN A 22 -13.74 -3.93 0.21
C ASN A 22 -12.62 -4.56 1.04
N SER A 23 -12.43 -5.88 0.94
CA SER A 23 -11.31 -6.58 1.57
C SER A 23 -9.98 -6.04 1.06
N LYS A 24 -9.80 -5.99 -0.26
CA LYS A 24 -8.58 -5.48 -0.89
C LYS A 24 -8.31 -4.02 -0.53
N ARG A 25 -9.36 -3.20 -0.43
CA ARG A 25 -9.25 -1.81 0.05
C ARG A 25 -8.70 -1.75 1.47
N ASN A 26 -9.20 -2.59 2.37
CA ASN A 26 -8.73 -2.64 3.76
C ASN A 26 -7.28 -3.13 3.84
N ASP A 27 -6.90 -4.10 3.01
CA ASP A 27 -5.50 -4.58 2.94
C ASP A 27 -4.56 -3.45 2.52
N ILE A 28 -4.91 -2.70 1.45
CA ILE A 28 -4.12 -1.55 0.98
C ILE A 28 -4.05 -0.45 2.03
N LEU A 29 -5.13 -0.16 2.75
CA LEU A 29 -5.13 0.82 3.84
C LEU A 29 -4.22 0.39 4.99
N GLY A 30 -4.19 -0.90 5.32
CA GLY A 30 -3.26 -1.45 6.31
C GLY A 30 -1.81 -1.30 5.86
N GLU A 31 -1.52 -1.60 4.59
CA GLU A 31 -0.18 -1.45 4.02
C GLU A 31 0.25 0.03 3.97
N LEU A 32 -0.63 0.94 3.55
CA LEU A 32 -0.39 2.38 3.56
C LEU A 32 0.03 2.87 4.95
N LYS A 33 -0.75 2.51 5.98
CA LYS A 33 -0.45 2.89 7.35
C LYS A 33 0.94 2.41 7.80
N ALA A 34 1.31 1.18 7.46
CA ALA A 34 2.64 0.65 7.79
C ALA A 34 3.76 1.43 7.09
N TYR A 35 3.57 1.83 5.83
CA TYR A 35 4.57 2.65 5.11
C TYR A 35 4.64 4.10 5.60
N GLU A 36 3.52 4.69 6.03
CA GLU A 36 3.51 6.01 6.68
C GLU A 36 4.29 5.98 8.02
N GLU A 37 4.09 4.94 8.84
CA GLU A 37 4.86 4.73 10.07
C GLU A 37 6.35 4.53 9.77
N LEU A 38 6.68 3.79 8.71
CA LEU A 38 8.07 3.60 8.27
C LEU A 38 8.71 4.90 7.79
N GLN A 39 7.96 5.75 7.07
CA GLN A 39 8.43 7.07 6.65
C GLN A 39 8.82 7.93 7.85
N LEU A 40 7.96 7.98 8.88
CA LEU A 40 8.26 8.69 10.13
C LEU A 40 9.51 8.14 10.84
N GLY A 41 9.68 6.81 10.84
CA GLY A 41 10.88 6.17 11.38
C GLY A 41 12.16 6.55 10.63
N LEU A 42 12.10 6.59 9.30
CA LEU A 42 13.23 7.02 8.46
C LEU A 42 13.58 8.49 8.68
N GLU A 43 12.58 9.37 8.84
CA GLU A 43 12.82 10.78 9.16
C GLU A 43 13.56 10.94 10.50
N GLN A 44 13.19 10.15 11.52
CA GLN A 44 13.87 10.15 12.81
C GLN A 44 15.31 9.65 12.69
N ILE A 45 15.55 8.62 11.88
CA ILE A 45 16.91 8.11 11.59
C ILE A 45 17.72 9.15 10.81
N SER A 46 17.13 9.81 9.83
CA SER A 46 17.75 10.88 9.04
C SER A 46 18.16 12.05 9.93
N LYS A 47 17.28 12.43 10.88
CA LYS A 47 17.60 13.42 11.92
C LYS A 47 18.75 12.95 12.82
N TYR A 48 18.69 11.72 13.34
CA TYR A 48 19.77 11.15 14.16
C TYR A 48 21.12 11.15 13.43
N ASN A 49 21.15 10.69 12.18
CA ASN A 49 22.35 10.64 11.34
C ASN A 49 22.92 12.03 11.08
N ARG A 50 22.06 13.06 10.94
CA ARG A 50 22.47 14.46 10.83
C ARG A 50 23.05 14.99 12.13
N GLU A 51 22.52 14.58 13.27
CA GLU A 51 23.02 15.02 14.58
C GLU A 51 24.34 14.32 14.96
N ASN A 52 24.64 13.14 14.41
CA ASN A 52 25.78 12.29 14.78
C ASN A 52 26.82 12.13 13.66
N HIS A 53 27.29 13.26 13.11
CA HIS A 53 28.12 13.35 11.90
C HIS A 53 29.41 12.50 11.80
N THR A 54 29.92 11.88 12.88
CA THR A 54 31.31 11.37 12.88
C THR A 54 31.55 9.93 13.31
N ASN A 55 30.61 9.17 13.91
CA ASN A 55 30.93 7.80 14.34
C ASN A 55 29.87 6.72 14.08
N ASP A 56 28.56 7.02 14.11
CA ASP A 56 27.51 6.01 13.91
C ASP A 56 26.41 6.54 12.97
N GLN A 57 26.22 5.86 11.85
CA GLN A 57 25.06 6.07 10.96
C GLN A 57 24.17 4.83 10.99
N LEU A 58 22.87 5.04 11.21
CA LEU A 58 21.88 3.98 11.15
C LEU A 58 21.38 3.84 9.71
N LYS A 59 21.22 2.58 9.28
CA LYS A 59 20.62 2.17 8.01
C LYS A 59 19.54 1.14 8.27
N VAL A 60 18.48 1.17 7.47
CA VAL A 60 17.35 0.25 7.59
C VAL A 60 17.36 -0.71 6.43
N TYR A 61 17.16 -2.00 6.71
CA TYR A 61 17.13 -3.06 5.69
C TYR A 61 15.86 -3.87 5.82
N THR A 62 15.32 -4.35 4.69
CA THR A 62 14.23 -5.32 4.67
C THR A 62 14.75 -6.75 4.77
N THR A 63 14.07 -7.60 5.53
CA THR A 63 14.32 -9.05 5.61
C THR A 63 13.36 -9.85 4.72
N ALA A 64 12.51 -9.17 3.93
CA ALA A 64 11.52 -9.84 3.09
C ALA A 64 12.12 -10.71 1.98
N TYR A 65 13.39 -10.48 1.61
CA TYR A 65 14.06 -11.11 0.46
C TYR A 65 15.39 -11.79 0.83
N GLU A 66 15.44 -12.50 1.95
CA GLU A 66 16.65 -13.21 2.38
C GLU A 66 17.15 -14.23 1.33
N PRO A 67 18.48 -14.32 1.10
CA PRO A 67 19.56 -13.72 1.91
C PRO A 67 19.99 -12.29 1.47
N HIS A 68 19.32 -11.69 0.48
CA HIS A 68 19.70 -10.39 -0.04
C HIS A 68 18.97 -9.27 0.70
N LEU A 69 19.67 -8.66 1.66
CA LEU A 69 19.17 -7.47 2.34
C LEU A 69 19.15 -6.29 1.36
N GLU A 70 17.98 -5.66 1.23
CA GLU A 70 17.80 -4.42 0.46
C GLU A 70 17.63 -3.25 1.43
N GLU A 71 18.37 -2.16 1.20
CA GLU A 71 18.29 -0.95 2.02
C GLU A 71 16.97 -0.23 1.75
N ILE A 72 16.23 0.06 2.81
CA ILE A 72 15.01 0.86 2.74
C ILE A 72 15.41 2.33 2.82
N THR A 73 15.05 3.09 1.78
CA THR A 73 15.30 4.53 1.67
C THR A 73 14.01 5.33 1.71
N GLU A 74 14.08 6.62 2.06
CA GLU A 74 12.93 7.54 2.01
C GLU A 74 12.27 7.54 0.61
N LEU A 75 13.09 7.48 -0.45
CA LEU A 75 12.60 7.40 -1.83
C LEU A 75 11.80 6.12 -2.07
N SER A 76 12.34 4.96 -1.71
CA SER A 76 11.65 3.67 -1.90
C SER A 76 10.31 3.59 -1.16
N VAL A 77 10.22 4.23 0.03
CA VAL A 77 8.99 4.32 0.80
C VAL A 77 7.99 5.27 0.13
N ALA A 78 8.45 6.44 -0.34
CA ALA A 78 7.60 7.40 -1.03
C ALA A 78 6.98 6.81 -2.31
N GLU A 79 7.78 6.14 -3.14
CA GLU A 79 7.31 5.45 -4.35
C GLU A 79 6.24 4.39 -4.04
N LYS A 80 6.42 3.68 -2.92
CA LYS A 80 5.48 2.66 -2.48
C LYS A 80 4.16 3.25 -1.97
N ILE A 81 4.21 4.34 -1.20
CA ILE A 81 3.02 5.08 -0.77
C ILE A 81 2.24 5.60 -1.98
N GLU A 82 2.93 6.19 -2.96
CA GLU A 82 2.30 6.67 -4.20
C GLU A 82 1.58 5.53 -4.93
N LYS A 83 2.26 4.40 -5.12
CA LYS A 83 1.67 3.21 -5.77
C LYS A 83 0.43 2.70 -5.04
N LEU A 84 0.48 2.61 -3.71
CA LEU A 84 -0.66 2.16 -2.92
C LEU A 84 -1.83 3.14 -2.98
N THR A 85 -1.54 4.44 -2.96
CA THR A 85 -2.55 5.50 -3.12
C THR A 85 -3.25 5.42 -4.48
N ASN A 86 -2.48 5.24 -5.56
CA ASN A 86 -3.02 5.04 -6.90
C ASN A 86 -3.89 3.78 -6.99
N ASN A 87 -3.44 2.66 -6.39
CA ASN A 87 -4.24 1.44 -6.33
C ASN A 87 -5.56 1.65 -5.58
N LEU A 88 -5.55 2.42 -4.49
CA LEU A 88 -6.73 2.73 -3.69
C LEU A 88 -7.74 3.59 -4.48
N LEU A 89 -7.27 4.53 -5.29
CA LEU A 89 -8.11 5.33 -6.18
C LEU A 89 -8.82 4.43 -7.21
N THR A 90 -8.07 3.59 -7.92
CA THR A 90 -8.64 2.64 -8.89
C THR A 90 -9.66 1.70 -8.24
N LEU A 91 -9.39 1.20 -7.03
CA LEU A 91 -10.33 0.36 -6.28
C LEU A 91 -11.60 1.12 -5.90
N SER A 92 -11.48 2.38 -5.50
CA SER A 92 -12.62 3.22 -5.13
C SER A 92 -13.52 3.49 -6.33
N GLU A 93 -12.94 3.72 -7.51
CA GLU A 93 -13.68 3.83 -8.78
C GLU A 93 -14.45 2.55 -9.10
N GLN A 94 -13.79 1.38 -8.99
CA GLN A 94 -14.43 0.08 -9.23
C GLN A 94 -15.60 -0.18 -8.26
N ILE A 95 -15.42 0.13 -6.98
CA ILE A 95 -16.48 0.03 -5.95
C ILE A 95 -17.65 0.95 -6.29
N ASN A 96 -17.38 2.19 -6.72
CA ASN A 96 -18.40 3.16 -7.07
C ASN A 96 -19.20 2.72 -8.30
N ILE A 97 -18.54 2.22 -9.35
CA ILE A 97 -19.20 1.68 -10.54
C ILE A 97 -20.16 0.54 -10.16
N LEU A 98 -19.71 -0.41 -9.32
CA LEU A 98 -20.56 -1.50 -8.85
C LEU A 98 -21.78 -1.01 -8.07
N LYS A 99 -21.59 -0.03 -7.18
CA LYS A 99 -22.68 0.55 -6.39
C LYS A 99 -23.69 1.28 -7.27
N MET A 100 -23.23 2.02 -8.29
CA MET A 100 -24.11 2.72 -9.23
C MET A 100 -24.87 1.73 -10.12
N ASN A 101 -24.23 0.65 -10.57
CA ASN A 101 -24.88 -0.39 -11.38
C ASN A 101 -25.82 -1.32 -10.59
N SER A 102 -25.76 -1.28 -9.25
CA SER A 102 -26.68 -2.01 -8.37
C SER A 102 -27.93 -1.23 -7.98
N LYS A 103 -28.06 0.04 -8.41
CA LYS A 103 -29.26 0.87 -8.27
C LYS A 103 -30.14 0.76 -9.51
#